data_AF-A0A2U3Y1Z3-F1
#
_entry.id   AF-A0A2U3Y1Z3-F1
#
_cell.length_a   1.000
_cell.length_b   1.000
_cell.length_c   1.000
_cell.angle_alpha   90.00
_cell.angle_beta   90.00
_cell.angle_gamma   90.00
#
_symmetry.space_group_name_H-M   'P 1'
#
loop_
_entity.id
_entity.type
_entity.pdbx_description
1 polymer ?
#
loop_
_entity_poly.entity_id
_entity_poly.type
_entity_poly.pdbx_seq_one_letter_code
_entity_poly.pdbx_strand_id
1 'polypeptide(L)'
;MEEIYFYWLCRDTHAFEWFADLLQLLETQMQERNNAGFLSYNIYLTGWDESQANHFAVHHDEEKDVITGLKQKTLYGRPNWDNEFKTIASQHPNTRIGVFLCGPEALAETLSKQCISNSESGPRGVHFIFNKENF
;
A
#
# COMPACT_ATOMS: atom_id res chain seq x y z
N MET A 1 -17.63 -0.72 6.15
CA MET A 1 -16.59 -0.41 7.15
C MET A 1 -15.61 0.49 6.44
N GLU A 2 -15.11 1.53 7.10
CA GLU A 2 -14.10 2.40 6.50
C GLU A 2 -12.74 1.71 6.62
N GLU A 3 -12.03 1.58 5.50
CA GLU A 3 -10.71 0.92 5.44
C GLU A 3 -9.76 1.80 4.65
N ILE A 4 -8.51 1.85 5.10
CA ILE A 4 -7.41 2.58 4.45
C ILE A 4 -6.41 1.56 3.91
N TYR A 5 -6.16 1.63 2.60
CA TYR A 5 -5.07 0.91 1.95
C TYR A 5 -3.92 1.88 1.72
N PHE A 6 -2.86 1.75 2.52
CA PHE A 6 -1.71 2.61 2.48
C PHE A 6 -0.57 1.95 1.69
N TYR A 7 -0.19 2.54 0.56
CA TYR A 7 0.91 2.03 -0.26
C TYR A 7 2.13 2.92 -0.13
N TRP A 8 3.22 2.37 0.38
CA TRP A 8 4.48 3.10 0.51
C TRP A 8 5.54 2.56 -0.45
N LEU A 9 5.89 3.38 -1.43
CA LEU A 9 6.93 3.09 -2.40
C LEU A 9 8.20 3.82 -2.02
N CYS A 10 9.22 3.07 -1.61
CA CYS A 10 10.51 3.64 -1.28
C CYS A 10 11.61 3.11 -2.21
N ARG A 11 12.65 3.91 -2.43
CA ARG A 11 13.87 3.49 -3.15
C ARG A 11 15.04 3.25 -2.22
N ASP A 12 15.06 3.89 -1.06
CA ASP A 12 16.17 3.90 -0.12
C ASP A 12 15.71 3.35 1.22
N THR A 13 16.41 2.33 1.72
CA THR A 13 16.07 1.67 2.97
C THR A 13 16.30 2.55 4.20
N HIS A 14 17.12 3.60 4.13
CA HIS A 14 17.31 4.52 5.27
C HIS A 14 16.05 5.30 5.61
N ALA A 15 15.18 5.56 4.63
CA ALA A 15 13.89 6.18 4.88
C ALA A 15 12.91 5.25 5.63
N PHE A 16 13.23 3.94 5.72
CA PHE A 16 12.40 2.99 6.46
C PHE A 16 12.48 3.15 7.97
N GLU A 17 13.60 3.62 8.54
CA GLU A 17 13.79 3.63 10.00
C GLU A 17 12.71 4.47 10.72
N TRP A 18 12.60 5.77 10.43
CA TRP A 18 11.69 6.64 11.20
C TRP A 18 10.20 6.41 10.89
N PHE A 19 9.87 6.02 9.66
CA PHE A 19 8.47 5.87 9.25
C PHE A 19 7.94 4.46 9.56
N ALA A 20 8.81 3.44 9.63
CA ALA A 20 8.42 2.15 10.17
C ALA A 20 8.01 2.26 11.65
N ASP A 21 8.73 3.05 12.46
CA ASP A 21 8.36 3.32 13.85
C ASP A 21 6.96 3.95 13.96
N LEU A 22 6.64 4.89 13.06
CA LEU A 22 5.32 5.51 12.99
C LEU A 22 4.24 4.48 12.62
N LEU A 23 4.48 3.60 11.64
CA LEU A 23 3.55 2.54 11.27
C LEU A 23 3.34 1.54 12.42
N GLN A 24 4.39 1.17 13.15
CA GLN A 24 4.29 0.30 14.33
C GLN A 24 3.44 0.94 15.43
N LEU A 25 3.62 2.25 15.67
CA LEU A 25 2.81 3.01 16.61
C LEU A 25 1.34 3.02 16.19
N LEU A 26 1.05 3.29 14.92
CA LEU A 26 -0.31 3.28 14.38
C LEU A 26 -0.96 1.90 14.50
N GLU A 27 -0.24 0.84 14.15
CA GLU A 27 -0.74 -0.54 14.26
C GLU A 27 -1.12 -0.87 15.71
N THR A 28 -0.26 -0.51 16.66
CA THR A 28 -0.50 -0.73 18.10
C THR A 28 -1.73 0.04 18.57
N GLN A 29 -1.84 1.33 18.21
CA GLN A 29 -3.01 2.15 18.58
C GLN A 29 -4.32 1.61 17.99
N MET A 30 -4.28 1.05 16.77
CA MET A 30 -5.46 0.45 16.15
C MET A 30 -5.85 -0.87 16.82
N GLN A 31 -4.88 -1.69 17.23
CA GLN A 31 -5.11 -2.91 18.01
C GLN A 31 -5.75 -2.59 19.37
N GLU A 32 -5.23 -1.60 20.09
CA GLU A 32 -5.79 -1.16 21.39
C GLU A 32 -7.24 -0.67 21.28
N ARG A 33 -7.61 -0.08 20.15
CA ARG A 33 -8.98 0.39 19.86
C ARG A 33 -9.89 -0.69 19.27
N ASN A 34 -9.42 -1.94 19.20
CA ASN A 34 -10.11 -3.07 18.58
C ASN A 34 -10.52 -2.80 17.12
N ASN A 35 -9.68 -2.06 16.39
CA ASN A 35 -9.90 -1.61 15.01
C ASN A 35 -8.73 -2.00 14.11
N ALA A 36 -8.14 -3.16 14.35
CA ALA A 36 -6.92 -3.62 13.66
C ALA A 36 -7.08 -3.76 12.13
N GLY A 37 -8.31 -3.86 11.61
CA GLY A 37 -8.59 -3.95 10.17
C GLY A 37 -8.71 -2.59 9.45
N PHE A 38 -8.65 -1.48 10.18
CA PHE A 38 -8.87 -0.16 9.58
C PHE A 38 -7.75 0.31 8.66
N LEU A 39 -6.51 -0.11 8.91
CA LEU A 39 -5.35 0.24 8.10
C LEU A 39 -4.63 -1.03 7.64
N SER A 40 -4.59 -1.20 6.32
CA SER A 40 -3.71 -2.17 5.67
C SER A 40 -2.60 -1.40 4.96
N TYR A 41 -1.34 -1.71 5.25
CA TYR A 41 -0.21 -1.06 4.60
C TYR A 41 0.56 -2.02 3.69
N ASN A 42 1.11 -1.52 2.60
CA ASN A 42 1.90 -2.32 1.66
C ASN A 42 3.17 -1.55 1.35
N ILE A 43 4.30 -2.09 1.78
CA ILE A 43 5.60 -1.44 1.65
C ILE A 43 6.33 -2.07 0.48
N TYR A 44 6.78 -1.24 -0.45
CA TYR A 44 7.47 -1.66 -1.67
C TYR A 44 8.85 -1.02 -1.75
N LEU A 45 9.89 -1.84 -1.73
CA LEU A 45 11.26 -1.42 -2.03
C LEU A 45 11.49 -1.50 -3.55
N THR A 46 11.46 -0.34 -4.19
CA THR A 46 11.57 -0.18 -5.64
C THR A 46 13.01 0.02 -6.14
N GLY A 47 13.96 0.24 -5.23
CA GLY A 47 15.38 0.47 -5.52
C GLY A 47 16.28 -0.74 -5.29
N TRP A 48 15.71 -1.94 -5.16
CA TRP A 48 16.43 -3.16 -4.81
C TRP A 48 17.41 -3.61 -5.90
N ASP A 49 18.48 -4.29 -5.48
CA ASP A 49 19.41 -5.04 -6.34
C ASP A 49 19.38 -6.54 -5.99
N GLU A 50 19.88 -7.38 -6.90
CA GLU A 50 19.89 -8.85 -6.71
C GLU A 50 20.67 -9.30 -5.46
N SER A 51 21.65 -8.52 -5.01
CA SER A 51 22.43 -8.84 -3.81
C SER A 51 21.62 -8.63 -2.53
N GLN A 52 20.77 -7.60 -2.51
CA GLN A 52 19.83 -7.32 -1.43
C GLN A 52 18.70 -8.35 -1.39
N ALA A 53 18.14 -8.74 -2.53
CA ALA A 53 17.06 -9.73 -2.59
C ALA A 53 17.44 -11.07 -1.94
N ASN A 54 18.67 -11.55 -2.16
CA ASN A 54 19.15 -12.79 -1.55
C ASN A 54 19.29 -12.68 -0.03
N HIS A 55 19.73 -11.54 0.50
CA HIS A 55 19.84 -11.34 1.94
C HIS A 55 18.47 -11.38 2.62
N PHE A 56 17.47 -10.74 2.01
CA PHE A 56 16.14 -10.66 2.62
C PHE A 56 15.26 -11.89 2.42
N ALA A 57 15.42 -12.61 1.31
CA ALA A 57 14.69 -13.86 1.07
C ALA A 57 15.01 -14.95 2.11
N VAL A 58 16.24 -14.95 2.64
CA VAL A 58 16.69 -15.90 3.67
C VAL A 58 15.95 -15.71 5.01
N HIS A 59 15.43 -14.52 5.27
CA HIS A 59 14.70 -14.19 6.51
C HIS A 59 13.17 -14.10 6.30
N HIS A 60 12.64 -14.64 5.20
CA HIS A 60 11.21 -14.55 4.92
C HIS A 60 10.35 -15.28 5.97
N ASP A 61 10.88 -16.36 6.55
CA ASP A 61 10.21 -17.19 7.58
C ASP A 61 10.13 -16.53 8.97
N GLU A 62 10.79 -15.38 9.18
CA GLU A 62 10.65 -14.64 10.44
C GLU A 62 9.23 -14.09 10.61
N GLU A 63 8.73 -13.96 11.83
CA GLU A 63 7.37 -13.46 12.08
C GLU A 63 7.19 -11.99 11.67
N LYS A 64 8.27 -11.20 11.76
CA LYS A 64 8.30 -9.77 11.44
C LYS A 64 9.18 -9.50 10.23
N ASP A 65 8.93 -8.39 9.57
CA ASP A 65 9.76 -7.91 8.46
C ASP A 65 11.15 -7.50 8.96
N VAL A 66 12.21 -8.00 8.33
CA VAL A 66 13.58 -7.74 8.78
C VAL A 66 14.10 -6.34 8.44
N ILE A 67 13.43 -5.64 7.53
CA ILE A 67 13.79 -4.27 7.15
C ILE A 67 13.10 -3.27 8.09
N THR A 68 11.80 -3.46 8.31
CA THR A 68 10.94 -2.48 8.99
C THR A 68 10.53 -2.88 10.41
N GLY A 69 10.70 -4.15 10.80
CA GLY A 69 10.21 -4.68 12.07
C GLY A 69 8.69 -4.83 12.17
N LEU A 70 7.95 -4.55 11.08
CA LEU A 70 6.49 -4.60 11.01
C LEU A 70 5.98 -6.04 10.83
N LYS A 71 4.69 -6.28 11.11
CA LYS A 71 4.07 -7.59 10.83
C LYS A 71 3.92 -7.84 9.33
N GLN A 72 3.56 -6.81 8.57
CA GLN A 72 3.43 -6.91 7.11
C GLN A 72 4.82 -6.82 6.46
N LYS A 73 5.10 -7.77 5.56
CA LYS A 73 6.40 -7.91 4.90
C LYS A 73 6.60 -6.86 3.81
N THR A 74 7.84 -6.40 3.66
CA THR A 74 8.25 -5.54 2.55
C THR A 74 8.29 -6.33 1.24
N LEU A 75 7.62 -5.82 0.21
CA LEU A 75 7.59 -6.37 -1.13
C LEU A 75 8.66 -5.73 -2.00
N TYR A 76 9.26 -6.49 -2.92
CA TYR A 76 10.31 -6.01 -3.81
C TYR A 76 9.76 -5.64 -5.17
N GLY A 77 10.25 -4.54 -5.72
CA GLY A 77 9.80 -4.02 -7.01
C GLY A 77 8.60 -3.09 -6.86
N ARG A 78 7.75 -3.07 -7.89
CA ARG A 78 6.60 -2.14 -7.97
C ARG A 78 5.28 -2.90 -7.86
N PRO A 79 4.24 -2.29 -7.27
CA PRO A 79 2.90 -2.86 -7.24
C PRO A 79 2.39 -3.09 -8.65
N ASN A 80 1.66 -4.19 -8.84
CA ASN A 80 0.81 -4.33 -10.01
C ASN A 80 -0.52 -3.64 -9.73
N TRP A 81 -0.60 -2.34 -10.05
CA TRP A 81 -1.77 -1.52 -9.75
C TRP A 81 -3.08 -2.06 -10.33
N ASP A 82 -3.06 -2.73 -11.48
CA ASP A 82 -4.28 -3.35 -12.02
C ASP A 82 -4.81 -4.45 -11.08
N ASN A 83 -3.92 -5.28 -10.55
CA ASN A 83 -4.28 -6.31 -9.57
C ASN A 83 -4.72 -5.71 -8.24
N GLU A 84 -4.03 -4.68 -7.74
CA GLU A 84 -4.40 -4.00 -6.50
C GLU A 84 -5.82 -3.42 -6.59
N PHE A 85 -6.11 -2.68 -7.66
CA PHE A 85 -7.43 -2.07 -7.86
C PHE A 85 -8.53 -3.12 -8.00
N LYS A 86 -8.30 -4.20 -8.75
CA LYS A 86 -9.26 -5.32 -8.87
C LYS A 86 -9.51 -6.01 -7.53
N THR A 87 -8.47 -6.21 -6.74
CA THR A 87 -8.58 -6.82 -5.42
C THR A 87 -9.43 -5.95 -4.50
N ILE A 88 -9.12 -4.65 -4.41
CA ILE A 88 -9.90 -3.68 -3.62
C ILE A 88 -11.35 -3.61 -4.12
N ALA A 89 -11.57 -3.55 -5.43
CA ALA A 89 -12.92 -3.49 -6.00
C ALA A 89 -13.76 -4.74 -5.64
N SER A 90 -13.13 -5.92 -5.63
CA SER A 90 -13.80 -7.18 -5.25
C SER A 90 -14.19 -7.23 -3.78
N GLN A 91 -13.40 -6.58 -2.91
CA GLN A 91 -13.63 -6.52 -1.47
C GLN A 91 -14.69 -5.47 -1.10
N HIS A 92 -14.85 -4.43 -1.92
CA HIS A 92 -15.69 -3.27 -1.63
C HIS A 92 -16.76 -3.00 -2.71
N PRO A 93 -17.68 -3.95 -3.00
CA PRO A 93 -18.72 -3.74 -4.01
C PRO A 93 -19.62 -2.55 -3.66
N ASN A 94 -20.18 -1.89 -4.68
CA ASN A 94 -21.10 -0.74 -4.52
C ASN A 94 -20.52 0.41 -3.65
N THR A 95 -19.22 0.67 -3.76
CA THR A 95 -18.52 1.66 -2.93
C THR A 95 -17.83 2.72 -3.79
N ARG A 96 -17.75 3.95 -3.26
CA ARG A 96 -16.92 5.02 -3.82
C ARG A 96 -15.60 5.06 -3.06
N ILE A 97 -14.49 4.85 -3.75
CA ILE A 97 -13.17 4.71 -3.15
C ILE A 97 -12.31 5.89 -3.58
N GLY A 98 -11.86 6.69 -2.61
CA GLY A 98 -10.91 7.77 -2.85
C GLY A 98 -9.50 7.22 -3.01
N VAL A 99 -8.80 7.61 -4.06
CA VAL A 99 -7.39 7.28 -4.29
C VAL A 99 -6.58 8.56 -4.18
N PHE A 100 -5.66 8.60 -3.23
CA PHE A 100 -4.86 9.78 -2.91
C PHE A 100 -3.39 9.49 -3.22
N LEU A 101 -2.71 10.47 -3.82
CA LEU A 101 -1.28 10.37 -4.11
C LEU A 101 -0.54 11.64 -3.71
N CYS A 102 0.52 11.44 -2.94
CA CYS A 102 1.62 12.39 -2.74
C CYS A 102 2.91 11.75 -3.27
N GLY A 103 3.31 12.10 -4.49
CA GLY A 103 4.45 11.44 -5.14
C GLY A 103 4.68 11.87 -6.60
N PRO A 104 5.54 11.15 -7.33
CA PRO A 104 5.96 11.53 -8.69
C PRO A 104 4.81 11.58 -9.70
N GLU A 105 4.91 12.48 -10.68
CA GLU A 105 3.89 12.67 -11.73
C GLU A 105 3.58 11.38 -12.51
N ALA A 106 4.62 10.62 -12.86
CA ALA A 106 4.45 9.37 -13.62
C ALA A 106 3.56 8.36 -12.87
N LEU A 107 3.61 8.35 -11.54
CA LEU A 107 2.73 7.52 -10.73
C LEU A 107 1.31 8.10 -10.69
N ALA A 108 1.17 9.42 -10.65
CA ALA A 108 -0.14 10.10 -10.71
C ALA A 108 -0.89 9.73 -12.00
N GLU A 109 -0.22 9.77 -13.14
CA GLU A 109 -0.81 9.36 -14.42
C GLU A 109 -1.22 7.89 -14.42
N THR A 110 -0.40 7.02 -13.83
CA THR A 110 -0.69 5.59 -13.72
C THR A 110 -1.93 5.34 -12.88
N LEU A 111 -2.00 5.91 -11.68
CA LEU A 111 -3.13 5.72 -10.76
C LEU A 111 -4.41 6.36 -11.30
N SER A 112 -4.33 7.52 -11.94
CA SER A 112 -5.47 8.16 -12.60
C SER A 112 -6.08 7.25 -13.68
N LYS A 113 -5.23 6.65 -14.54
CA LYS A 113 -5.69 5.67 -15.54
C LYS A 113 -6.34 4.45 -14.89
N GLN A 114 -5.73 3.91 -13.83
CA GLN A 114 -6.28 2.75 -13.12
C GLN A 114 -7.63 3.04 -12.46
N CYS A 115 -7.83 4.24 -11.92
CA CYS A 115 -9.12 4.66 -11.38
C CYS A 115 -10.21 4.64 -12.45
N ILE A 116 -9.91 5.15 -13.65
CA ILE A 116 -10.88 5.18 -14.75
C ILE A 116 -11.17 3.75 -15.24
N SER A 117 -10.14 2.94 -15.46
CA SER A 117 -10.28 1.59 -16.02
C SER A 117 -10.98 0.61 -15.09
N ASN A 118 -10.85 0.77 -13.77
CA ASN A 118 -11.46 -0.12 -12.77
C ASN A 118 -12.74 0.45 -12.15
N SER A 119 -13.23 1.59 -12.65
CA SER A 119 -14.52 2.13 -12.24
C SER A 119 -15.65 1.55 -13.11
N GLU A 120 -16.70 1.05 -12.47
CA GLU A 120 -17.85 0.45 -13.15
C GLU A 120 -19.09 1.33 -13.05
N SER A 121 -19.80 1.56 -14.16
CA SER A 121 -21.00 2.44 -14.19
C SER A 121 -22.29 1.77 -13.67
N GLY A 122 -22.23 0.50 -13.28
CA GLY A 122 -23.40 -0.26 -12.82
C GLY A 122 -23.84 0.10 -11.40
N PRO A 123 -25.10 -0.19 -11.01
CA PRO A 123 -25.64 0.12 -9.68
C PRO A 123 -25.00 -0.69 -8.53
N ARG A 124 -24.10 -1.64 -8.85
CA ARG A 124 -23.29 -2.39 -7.88
C ARG A 124 -21.79 -2.20 -8.12
N GLY A 125 -21.43 -1.34 -9.08
CA GLY A 125 -20.07 -1.08 -9.49
C GLY A 125 -19.29 -0.34 -8.42
N VAL A 126 -17.98 -0.49 -8.46
CA VAL A 126 -17.05 0.31 -7.65
C VAL A 126 -16.66 1.54 -8.44
N HIS A 127 -16.52 2.68 -7.76
CA HIS A 127 -16.09 3.92 -8.39
C HIS A 127 -14.85 4.47 -7.69
N PHE A 128 -13.72 4.48 -8.39
CA PHE A 128 -12.48 5.06 -7.91
C PHE A 128 -12.38 6.53 -8.29
N ILE A 129 -12.05 7.38 -7.32
CA ILE A 129 -11.95 8.83 -7.49
C ILE A 129 -10.51 9.24 -7.18
N PHE A 130 -9.76 9.62 -8.22
CA PHE A 130 -8.37 10.03 -8.07
C PHE A 130 -8.26 11.48 -7.58
N ASN A 131 -7.47 11.68 -6.53
CA ASN A 131 -7.13 12.97 -5.96
C ASN A 131 -5.60 13.07 -5.85
N LYS A 132 -5.01 14.04 -6.54
CA LYS A 132 -3.58 14.35 -6.39
C LYS A 132 -3.42 15.39 -5.30
N GLU A 133 -2.56 15.12 -4.33
CA GLU A 133 -2.33 15.98 -3.19
C GLU A 133 -0.87 16.45 -3.17
N ASN A 134 -0.66 17.70 -2.76
CA ASN A 134 0.65 18.27 -2.51
C ASN A 134 0.71 18.57 -1.01
N PHE A 135 1.27 17.66 -0.22
CA PHE A 135 1.48 17.83 1.22
C PHE A 135 2.85 18.42 1.53
#